data_AF-A0A061PBZ6-F1
#
_entry.id   AF-A0A061PBZ6-F1
#
_cell.length_a   1.000
_cell.length_b   1.000
_cell.length_c   1.000
_cell.angle_alpha   90.00
_cell.angle_beta   90.00
_cell.angle_gamma   90.00
#
_symmetry.space_group_name_H-M   'P 1'
#
loop_
_entity.id
_entity.type
_entity.pdbx_description
1 polymer ?
#
loop_
_entity_poly.entity_id
_entity_poly.type
_entity_poly.pdbx_seq_one_letter_code
_entity_poly.pdbx_strand_id
1 'polypeptide(L)'
;MSFFAILLAILFFFITGAAIISLIVFAVMKNRKFVMISGITAGSTAAAFILFIVVAVIAFPSSQEISGDSLDDEDIDVPIEEDDVIEEEEFELIELDLEVDDPLEEEEPTLEPQVMEGDITPLDHMESLLIEANGEDYVNPIVELDEDEVLAVISENSKEKWPDDYSMQEFSLNNQEEAYRELLTLEIDNVFDYVLIEQSFDKWDSDFDMVKFNYEYQQESLVDLWEINNNLADENEEDIFIEAIDHWGTNFDMVLFRYEDQLESFDNLNSRSP
;
A
#
# COMPACT_ATOMS: atom_id res chain seq x y z
N MET A 1 -18.28 -4.97 -40.84
CA MET A 1 -18.05 -3.73 -40.07
C MET A 1 -16.57 -3.42 -40.18
N SER A 2 -16.15 -2.22 -40.61
CA SER A 2 -14.72 -1.90 -40.71
C SER A 2 -14.12 -1.78 -39.31
N PHE A 3 -12.86 -2.16 -39.15
CA PHE A 3 -12.09 -2.01 -37.91
C PHE A 3 -12.23 -0.60 -37.30
N PHE A 4 -12.26 0.42 -38.16
CA PHE A 4 -12.47 1.81 -37.78
C PHE A 4 -13.83 2.09 -37.08
N ALA A 5 -14.90 1.39 -37.48
CA ALA A 5 -16.21 1.52 -36.85
C ALA A 5 -16.25 0.89 -35.44
N ILE A 6 -15.47 -0.17 -35.22
CA ILE A 6 -15.34 -0.82 -33.90
C ILE A 6 -14.53 0.11 -32.97
N LEU A 7 -13.42 0.68 -33.46
CA LEU A 7 -12.59 1.62 -32.69
C LEU A 7 -13.40 2.87 -32.26
N LEU A 8 -14.20 3.43 -33.16
CA LEU A 8 -15.08 4.57 -32.85
C LEU A 8 -16.17 4.23 -31.82
N ALA A 9 -16.72 3.01 -31.88
CA ALA A 9 -17.71 2.57 -30.92
C ALA A 9 -17.10 2.44 -29.51
N ILE A 10 -15.91 1.84 -29.41
CA ILE A 10 -15.18 1.70 -28.15
C ILE A 10 -14.87 3.09 -27.55
N LEU A 11 -14.33 4.01 -28.36
CA LEU A 11 -14.01 5.37 -27.91
C LEU A 11 -15.27 6.12 -27.42
N PHE A 12 -16.41 5.93 -28.09
CA PHE A 12 -17.68 6.52 -27.68
C PHE A 12 -18.18 5.97 -26.34
N PHE A 13 -18.00 4.67 -26.09
CA PHE A 13 -18.35 4.05 -24.79
C PHE A 13 -17.49 4.61 -23.65
N PHE A 14 -16.19 4.83 -23.87
CA PHE A 14 -15.32 5.41 -22.84
C PHE A 14 -15.69 6.87 -22.51
N ILE A 15 -15.93 7.70 -23.53
CA ILE A 15 -16.30 9.11 -23.34
C ILE A 15 -17.64 9.24 -22.62
N THR A 16 -18.63 8.42 -23.01
CA THR A 16 -19.97 8.45 -22.38
C THR A 16 -19.96 7.86 -20.98
N GLY A 17 -19.18 6.81 -20.73
CA GLY A 17 -18.99 6.22 -19.40
C GLY A 17 -18.37 7.20 -18.41
N ALA A 18 -17.29 7.87 -18.79
CA ALA A 18 -16.62 8.87 -17.95
C ALA A 18 -17.54 10.06 -17.60
N ALA A 19 -18.36 10.51 -18.56
CA ALA A 19 -19.32 11.58 -18.33
C ALA A 19 -20.45 11.18 -17.36
N ILE A 20 -20.93 9.93 -17.42
CA ILE A 20 -21.97 9.43 -16.52
C ILE A 20 -21.43 9.30 -15.09
N ILE A 21 -20.22 8.75 -14.92
CA ILE A 21 -19.57 8.61 -13.61
C ILE A 21 -19.38 10.00 -12.97
N SER A 22 -18.88 10.97 -13.74
CA SER A 22 -18.70 12.35 -13.27
C SER A 22 -20.02 12.99 -12.82
N LEU A 23 -21.12 12.72 -13.53
CA LEU A 23 -22.46 13.21 -13.18
C LEU A 23 -23.01 12.57 -11.90
N ILE A 24 -22.73 11.27 -11.69
CA ILE A 24 -23.13 10.56 -10.46
C ILE A 24 -22.35 11.12 -9.27
N VAL A 25 -21.03 11.27 -9.37
CA VAL A 25 -20.20 11.86 -8.32
C VAL A 25 -20.68 13.26 -7.99
N PHE A 26 -20.91 14.11 -9.00
CA PHE A 26 -21.43 15.47 -8.80
C PHE A 26 -22.82 15.49 -8.15
N ALA A 27 -23.72 14.58 -8.54
CA ALA A 27 -25.05 14.49 -7.95
C ALA A 27 -25.04 14.00 -6.50
N VAL A 28 -24.14 13.07 -6.17
CA VAL A 28 -23.91 12.60 -4.79
C VAL A 28 -23.33 13.72 -3.93
N MET A 29 -22.35 14.47 -4.44
CA MET A 29 -21.75 15.62 -3.75
C MET A 29 -22.76 16.74 -3.51
N LYS A 30 -23.66 17.01 -4.45
CA LYS A 30 -24.62 18.13 -4.33
C LYS A 30 -25.73 17.89 -3.31
N ASN A 31 -26.07 16.63 -3.00
CA ASN A 31 -27.26 16.30 -2.20
C ASN A 31 -26.95 15.95 -0.74
N ARG A 32 -25.66 15.85 -0.36
CA ARG A 32 -25.22 15.74 1.02
C ARG A 32 -24.61 17.08 1.44
N LYS A 33 -25.07 17.65 2.57
CA LYS A 33 -24.29 18.62 3.34
C LYS A 33 -23.14 17.87 4.03
N PHE A 34 -22.28 17.23 3.23
CA PHE A 34 -21.15 16.48 3.71
C PHE A 34 -20.00 17.48 3.87
N VAL A 35 -19.58 17.66 5.12
CA VAL A 35 -18.24 18.18 5.43
C VAL A 35 -17.25 17.26 4.70
N MET A 36 -16.32 17.85 3.96
CA MET A 36 -15.40 17.13 3.08
C MET A 36 -14.53 16.17 3.90
N ILE A 37 -14.61 14.88 3.57
CA ILE A 37 -13.55 13.90 3.81
C ILE A 37 -13.11 13.49 2.40
N SER A 38 -11.99 14.04 1.94
CA SER A 38 -11.45 13.90 0.58
C SER A 38 -10.71 12.58 0.36
N GLY A 39 -10.32 11.85 1.42
CA GLY A 39 -9.35 10.76 1.34
C GLY A 39 -9.81 9.47 0.65
N ILE A 40 -11.12 9.19 0.55
CA ILE A 40 -11.58 7.86 0.10
C ILE A 40 -11.62 7.72 -1.44
N THR A 41 -11.53 8.82 -2.20
CA THR A 41 -11.65 8.74 -3.67
C THR A 41 -10.38 8.28 -4.39
N ALA A 42 -9.18 8.54 -3.87
CA ALA A 42 -7.92 8.19 -4.54
C ALA A 42 -7.58 6.69 -4.43
N GLY A 43 -7.75 6.08 -3.25
CA GLY A 43 -7.51 4.64 -3.05
C GLY A 43 -8.43 3.72 -3.87
N SER A 44 -9.65 4.16 -4.20
CA SER A 44 -10.58 3.37 -5.01
C SER A 44 -10.14 3.21 -6.48
N THR A 45 -9.39 4.16 -7.01
CA THR A 45 -8.90 4.13 -8.40
C THR A 45 -7.69 3.22 -8.59
N ALA A 46 -6.80 3.13 -7.60
CA ALA A 46 -5.65 2.22 -7.65
C ALA A 46 -6.07 0.74 -7.55
N ALA A 47 -6.97 0.42 -6.61
CA ALA A 47 -7.53 -0.93 -6.48
C ALA A 47 -8.34 -1.37 -7.73
N ALA A 48 -9.05 -0.44 -8.37
CA ALA A 48 -9.76 -0.69 -9.62
C ALA A 48 -8.80 -0.94 -10.80
N PHE A 49 -7.61 -0.31 -10.81
CA PHE A 49 -6.59 -0.52 -11.84
C PHE A 49 -5.95 -1.90 -11.74
N ILE A 50 -5.61 -2.37 -10.53
CA ILE A 50 -5.05 -3.71 -10.29
C ILE A 50 -6.07 -4.78 -10.68
N LEU A 51 -7.35 -4.62 -10.31
CA LEU A 51 -8.40 -5.56 -10.71
C LEU A 51 -8.60 -5.59 -12.24
N PHE A 52 -8.45 -4.44 -12.92
CA PHE A 52 -8.56 -4.37 -14.38
C PHE A 52 -7.38 -5.05 -15.09
N ILE A 53 -6.16 -4.97 -14.56
CA ILE A 53 -4.98 -5.68 -15.08
C ILE A 53 -5.14 -7.19 -14.91
N VAL A 54 -5.58 -7.66 -13.74
CA VAL A 54 -5.84 -9.09 -13.50
C VAL A 54 -6.93 -9.63 -14.43
N VAL A 55 -8.02 -8.89 -14.64
CA VAL A 55 -9.09 -9.28 -15.57
C VAL A 55 -8.61 -9.24 -17.04
N ALA A 56 -7.77 -8.29 -17.43
CA ALA A 56 -7.23 -8.22 -18.78
C ALA A 56 -6.28 -9.39 -19.11
N VAL A 57 -5.45 -9.82 -18.14
CA VAL A 57 -4.56 -10.98 -18.28
C VAL A 57 -5.35 -12.29 -18.39
N ILE A 58 -6.46 -12.43 -17.65
CA ILE A 58 -7.33 -13.63 -17.72
C ILE A 58 -8.18 -13.63 -19.01
N ALA A 59 -8.62 -12.46 -19.49
CA ALA A 59 -9.52 -12.35 -20.64
C ALA A 59 -8.83 -12.35 -22.01
N PHE A 60 -7.53 -12.06 -22.08
CA PHE A 60 -6.72 -12.18 -23.30
C PHE A 60 -5.68 -13.30 -23.14
N PRO A 61 -6.06 -14.58 -23.32
CA PRO A 61 -5.06 -15.61 -23.55
C PRO A 61 -4.24 -15.18 -24.76
N SER A 62 -2.94 -15.01 -24.55
CA SER A 62 -1.96 -14.71 -25.59
C SER A 62 -2.14 -15.71 -26.73
N SER A 63 -2.76 -15.26 -27.82
CA SER A 63 -2.96 -16.08 -29.00
C SER A 63 -1.62 -16.16 -29.73
N GLN A 64 -0.65 -16.89 -29.16
CA GLN A 64 0.45 -17.42 -29.93
C GLN A 64 -0.12 -18.54 -30.79
N GLU A 65 -0.28 -18.26 -32.08
CA GLU A 65 -0.43 -19.31 -33.09
C GLU A 65 0.86 -20.14 -33.09
N ILE A 66 0.87 -21.20 -32.28
CA ILE A 66 1.80 -22.31 -32.45
C ILE A 66 1.41 -22.95 -33.78
N SER A 67 2.18 -22.69 -34.83
CA SER A 67 2.08 -23.43 -36.08
C SER A 67 2.50 -24.88 -35.79
N GLY A 68 1.51 -25.74 -35.55
CA GLY A 68 1.70 -27.17 -35.38
C GLY A 68 2.18 -27.78 -36.69
N ASP A 69 3.48 -28.06 -36.75
CA ASP A 69 4.05 -29.02 -37.69
C ASP A 69 3.62 -30.43 -37.23
N SER A 70 3.05 -31.18 -38.16
CA SER A 70 2.47 -32.50 -37.93
C SER A 70 3.57 -33.50 -37.62
N LEU A 71 3.63 -33.95 -36.36
CA LEU A 71 4.38 -35.14 -35.99
C LEU A 71 3.41 -36.32 -35.86
N ASP A 72 3.82 -37.39 -36.51
CA ASP A 72 3.09 -38.62 -36.76
C ASP A 72 2.60 -39.29 -35.46
N ASP A 73 1.38 -39.82 -35.57
CA ASP A 73 0.74 -40.70 -34.60
C ASP A 73 1.60 -41.95 -34.32
N GLU A 74 2.34 -41.94 -33.22
CA GLU A 74 2.76 -43.16 -32.53
C GLU A 74 1.78 -43.42 -31.37
N ASP A 75 0.99 -44.48 -31.51
CA ASP A 75 0.09 -45.03 -30.51
C ASP A 75 0.87 -45.41 -29.24
N ILE A 76 0.89 -44.51 -28.25
CA ILE A 76 1.36 -44.82 -26.90
C ILE A 76 0.15 -45.26 -26.08
N ASP A 77 -0.02 -46.58 -25.95
CA ASP A 77 -0.86 -47.21 -24.93
C ASP A 77 -0.29 -46.88 -23.54
N VAL A 78 -0.73 -45.76 -22.96
CA VAL A 78 -0.47 -45.46 -21.54
C VAL A 78 -1.49 -46.25 -20.71
N PRO A 79 -1.05 -47.18 -19.85
CA PRO A 79 -1.94 -47.86 -18.94
C PRO A 79 -2.47 -46.83 -17.93
N ILE A 80 -3.79 -46.63 -17.97
CA ILE A 80 -4.54 -45.90 -16.96
C ILE A 80 -4.54 -46.78 -15.71
N GLU A 81 -3.63 -46.51 -14.77
CA GLU A 81 -3.75 -47.05 -13.42
C GLU A 81 -4.86 -46.27 -12.70
N GLU A 82 -5.95 -46.99 -12.43
CA GLU A 82 -7.07 -46.54 -11.61
C GLU A 82 -6.67 -46.50 -10.13
N ASP A 83 -7.21 -45.51 -9.44
CA ASP A 83 -7.44 -45.45 -7.99
C ASP A 83 -6.21 -45.33 -7.06
N ASP A 84 -5.58 -44.15 -7.08
CA ASP A 84 -4.96 -43.63 -5.86
C ASP A 84 -6.05 -43.10 -4.92
N VAL A 85 -6.42 -43.97 -3.98
CA VAL A 85 -7.22 -43.69 -2.81
C VAL A 85 -6.55 -42.56 -2.03
N ILE A 86 -7.15 -41.37 -2.07
CA ILE A 86 -6.81 -40.27 -1.17
C ILE A 86 -7.25 -40.73 0.23
N GLU A 87 -6.29 -41.24 1.00
CA GLU A 87 -6.49 -41.48 2.43
C GLU A 87 -6.72 -40.11 3.08
N GLU A 88 -7.94 -39.90 3.60
CA GLU A 88 -8.26 -38.74 4.43
C GLU A 88 -7.38 -38.81 5.68
N GLU A 89 -6.27 -38.07 5.68
CA GLU A 89 -5.47 -37.85 6.87
C GLU A 89 -6.35 -37.13 7.90
N GLU A 90 -6.83 -37.90 8.87
CA GLU A 90 -7.45 -37.44 10.10
C GLU A 90 -6.38 -36.59 10.82
N PHE A 91 -6.45 -35.26 10.66
CA PHE A 91 -5.63 -34.33 11.43
C PHE A 91 -6.01 -34.46 12.90
N GLU A 92 -5.25 -35.28 13.63
CA GLU A 92 -5.28 -35.36 15.08
C GLU A 92 -4.88 -33.97 15.60
N LEU A 93 -5.88 -33.19 16.04
CA LEU A 93 -5.68 -31.93 16.74
C LEU A 93 -4.85 -32.22 17.99
N ILE A 94 -3.55 -32.01 17.89
CA ILE A 94 -2.65 -31.99 19.04
C ILE A 94 -3.12 -30.80 19.88
N GLU A 95 -3.83 -31.10 20.97
CA GLU A 95 -4.04 -30.16 22.08
C GLU A 95 -2.65 -29.83 22.65
N LEU A 96 -2.00 -28.84 22.04
CA LEU A 96 -0.80 -28.25 22.56
C LEU A 96 -1.21 -27.51 23.83
N ASP A 97 -1.00 -28.17 24.97
CA ASP A 97 -1.09 -27.59 26.30
C ASP A 97 0.06 -26.57 26.43
N LEU A 98 -0.10 -25.45 25.73
CA LEU A 98 0.72 -24.25 25.89
C LEU A 98 0.43 -23.76 27.30
N GLU A 99 1.32 -24.10 28.23
CA GLU A 99 1.55 -23.28 29.41
C GLU A 99 1.84 -21.87 28.88
N VAL A 100 0.79 -21.06 28.80
CA VAL A 100 0.88 -19.62 28.58
C VAL A 100 1.58 -19.10 29.82
N ASP A 101 2.90 -19.01 29.75
CA ASP A 101 3.67 -18.16 30.64
C ASP A 101 2.99 -16.79 30.61
N ASP A 102 2.58 -16.36 31.80
CA ASP A 102 1.87 -15.10 32.07
C ASP A 102 2.47 -14.01 31.16
N PRO A 103 1.69 -13.44 30.21
CA PRO A 103 2.22 -12.43 29.31
C PRO A 103 2.83 -11.35 30.19
N LEU A 104 4.15 -11.19 30.08
CA LEU A 104 4.87 -10.12 30.75
C LEU A 104 4.08 -8.84 30.49
N GLU A 105 3.54 -8.24 31.56
CA GLU A 105 2.98 -6.90 31.53
C GLU A 105 4.10 -6.01 31.00
N GLU A 106 4.11 -5.77 29.68
CA GLU A 106 4.90 -4.70 29.08
C GLU A 106 4.32 -3.42 29.69
N GLU A 107 4.99 -2.91 30.72
CA GLU A 107 4.66 -1.62 31.31
C GLU A 107 4.76 -0.58 30.20
N GLU A 108 3.60 -0.17 29.66
CA GLU A 108 3.57 0.91 28.69
C GLU A 108 4.28 2.13 29.30
N PRO A 109 5.27 2.70 28.60
CA PRO A 109 6.01 3.83 29.12
C PRO A 109 5.02 4.98 29.35
N THR A 110 4.76 5.27 30.62
CA THR A 110 3.92 6.40 31.04
C THR A 110 4.75 7.67 30.87
N LEU A 111 4.70 8.25 29.67
CA LEU A 111 5.26 9.58 29.42
C LEU A 111 4.39 10.62 30.13
N GLU A 112 4.98 11.36 31.08
CA GLU A 112 4.29 12.48 31.73
C GLU A 112 3.95 13.54 30.65
N PRO A 113 2.70 14.03 30.59
CA PRO A 113 2.28 14.96 29.56
C PRO A 113 3.08 16.25 29.65
N GLN A 114 3.90 16.51 28.63
CA GLN A 114 4.66 17.74 28.50
C GLN A 114 3.70 18.84 28.04
N VAL A 115 3.51 19.87 28.87
CA VAL A 115 2.69 21.04 28.49
C VAL A 115 3.44 21.80 27.40
N MET A 116 2.93 21.73 26.16
CA MET A 116 3.45 22.51 25.04
C MET A 116 3.10 23.99 25.23
N GLU A 117 4.06 24.78 25.74
CA GLU A 117 3.88 26.22 25.95
C GLU A 117 4.19 26.97 24.63
N GLY A 118 3.24 27.01 23.69
CA GLY A 118 3.37 27.72 22.41
C GLY A 118 2.26 27.37 21.41
N ASP A 119 2.07 28.23 20.41
CA ASP A 119 1.11 28.06 19.29
C ASP A 119 1.65 27.07 18.24
N ILE A 120 2.35 26.02 18.70
CA ILE A 120 2.94 24.98 17.85
C ILE A 120 1.91 23.89 17.61
N THR A 121 1.69 23.51 16.36
CA THR A 121 0.73 22.44 16.07
C THR A 121 1.35 21.07 16.43
N PRO A 122 0.53 20.04 16.68
CA PRO A 122 1.03 18.68 16.96
C PRO A 122 2.03 18.18 15.91
N LEU A 123 1.79 18.47 14.63
CA LEU A 123 2.68 18.03 13.55
C LEU A 123 3.99 18.83 13.50
N ASP A 124 3.96 20.13 13.81
CA ASP A 124 5.20 20.93 13.95
C ASP A 124 6.07 20.44 15.12
N HIS A 125 5.42 19.99 16.20
CA HIS A 125 6.13 19.40 17.33
C HIS A 125 6.82 18.10 16.93
N MET A 126 6.11 17.21 16.24
CA MET A 126 6.69 15.97 15.73
C MET A 126 7.83 16.26 14.74
N GLU A 127 7.68 17.21 13.82
CA GLU A 127 8.76 17.62 12.92
C GLU A 127 9.99 18.06 13.71
N SER A 128 9.80 18.87 14.75
CA SER A 128 10.89 19.33 15.62
C SER A 128 11.59 18.18 16.34
N LEU A 129 10.84 17.19 16.84
CA LEU A 129 11.40 15.99 17.48
C LEU A 129 12.21 15.14 16.48
N LEU A 130 11.72 15.00 15.26
CA LEU A 130 12.41 14.26 14.20
C LEU A 130 13.69 14.98 13.76
N ILE A 131 13.68 16.31 13.66
CA ILE A 131 14.87 17.13 13.37
C ILE A 131 15.89 16.97 14.51
N GLU A 132 15.46 16.98 15.77
CA GLU A 132 16.36 16.75 16.91
C GLU A 132 17.00 15.36 16.86
N ALA A 133 16.23 14.34 16.46
CA ALA A 133 16.70 12.96 16.37
C ALA A 133 17.65 12.71 15.18
N ASN A 134 17.36 13.30 14.00
CA ASN A 134 18.03 12.95 12.74
C ASN A 134 18.98 14.05 12.22
N GLY A 135 18.92 15.27 12.75
CA GLY A 135 19.64 16.42 12.23
C GLY A 135 18.91 17.11 11.07
N GLU A 136 19.57 18.05 10.39
CA GLU A 136 19.00 18.82 9.27
C GLU A 136 19.54 18.41 7.89
N ASP A 137 20.57 17.54 7.86
CA ASP A 137 21.24 17.10 6.63
C ASP A 137 20.67 15.76 6.17
N TYR A 138 19.58 15.80 5.41
CA TYR A 138 18.92 14.61 4.91
C TYR A 138 19.57 14.10 3.62
N VAL A 139 19.92 12.82 3.59
CA VAL A 139 20.44 12.14 2.40
C VAL A 139 19.55 10.94 2.12
N ASN A 140 19.14 10.78 0.86
CA ASN A 140 18.37 9.62 0.42
C ASN A 140 19.19 8.33 0.66
N PRO A 141 18.77 7.41 1.54
CA PRO A 141 19.56 6.22 1.88
C PRO A 141 19.80 5.30 0.68
N ILE A 142 18.93 5.36 -0.34
CA ILE A 142 19.04 4.54 -1.55
C ILE A 142 20.24 4.97 -2.43
N VAL A 143 20.66 6.23 -2.38
CA VAL A 143 21.77 6.73 -3.21
C VAL A 143 23.14 6.25 -2.74
N GLU A 144 23.23 5.72 -1.52
CA GLU A 144 24.47 5.18 -0.96
C GLU A 144 24.70 3.70 -1.31
N LEU A 145 23.68 3.04 -1.88
CA LEU A 145 23.77 1.64 -2.27
C LEU A 145 24.66 1.46 -3.50
N ASP A 146 25.41 0.37 -3.53
CA ASP A 146 26.17 -0.02 -4.72
C ASP A 146 25.21 -0.62 -5.77
N GLU A 147 25.14 0.01 -6.94
CA GLU A 147 24.20 -0.39 -8.01
C GLU A 147 24.45 -1.82 -8.47
N ASP A 148 25.70 -2.28 -8.58
CA ASP A 148 26.01 -3.64 -9.04
C ASP A 148 25.56 -4.68 -8.00
N GLU A 149 25.72 -4.39 -6.70
CA GLU A 149 25.22 -5.23 -5.60
C GLU A 149 23.69 -5.27 -5.58
N VAL A 150 23.01 -4.14 -5.73
CA VAL A 150 21.55 -4.05 -5.79
C VAL A 150 20.98 -4.88 -6.93
N LEU A 151 21.52 -4.71 -8.15
CA LEU A 151 21.06 -5.45 -9.32
C LEU A 151 21.31 -6.96 -9.19
N ALA A 152 22.41 -7.36 -8.52
CA ALA A 152 22.67 -8.76 -8.23
C ALA A 152 21.61 -9.34 -7.27
N VAL A 153 21.25 -8.62 -6.21
CA VAL A 153 20.22 -9.05 -5.25
C VAL A 153 18.84 -9.15 -5.92
N ILE A 154 18.43 -8.15 -6.70
CA ILE A 154 17.17 -8.18 -7.47
C ILE A 154 17.12 -9.40 -8.39
N SER A 155 18.24 -9.71 -9.08
CA SER A 155 18.34 -10.86 -9.97
C SER A 155 18.24 -12.19 -9.21
N GLU A 156 18.89 -12.30 -8.05
CA GLU A 156 18.85 -13.50 -7.19
C GLU A 156 17.43 -13.72 -6.67
N ASN A 157 16.81 -12.71 -6.07
CA ASN A 157 15.46 -12.75 -5.52
C ASN A 157 14.41 -13.15 -6.58
N SER A 158 14.56 -12.63 -7.79
CA SER A 158 13.65 -12.95 -8.90
C SER A 158 13.74 -14.43 -9.30
N LYS A 159 14.96 -15.00 -9.36
CA LYS A 159 15.18 -16.43 -9.67
C LYS A 159 14.66 -17.33 -8.56
N GLU A 160 14.86 -16.94 -7.30
CA GLU A 160 14.40 -17.71 -6.15
C GLU A 160 12.87 -17.75 -6.09
N LYS A 161 12.20 -16.61 -6.31
CA LYS A 161 10.73 -16.51 -6.26
C LYS A 161 10.04 -17.23 -7.42
N TRP A 162 10.66 -17.24 -8.60
CA TRP A 162 10.08 -17.78 -9.84
C TRP A 162 11.01 -18.79 -10.51
N PRO A 163 11.27 -19.96 -9.89
CA PRO A 163 12.16 -20.96 -10.46
C PRO A 163 11.59 -21.46 -11.79
N ASP A 164 12.46 -21.53 -12.81
CA ASP A 164 12.15 -21.96 -14.19
C ASP A 164 11.10 -21.13 -14.97
N ASP A 165 10.41 -20.17 -14.34
CA ASP A 165 9.54 -19.21 -15.02
C ASP A 165 10.33 -17.96 -15.42
N TYR A 166 11.11 -18.10 -16.49
CA TYR A 166 11.94 -17.02 -17.02
C TYR A 166 11.14 -15.76 -17.41
N SER A 167 9.86 -15.90 -17.78
CA SER A 167 9.01 -14.75 -18.10
C SER A 167 8.69 -13.95 -16.83
N MET A 168 8.38 -14.64 -15.73
CA MET A 168 8.13 -14.00 -14.44
C MET A 168 9.41 -13.45 -13.81
N GLN A 169 10.55 -14.11 -14.01
CA GLN A 169 11.86 -13.58 -13.58
C GLN A 169 12.18 -12.26 -14.29
N GLU A 170 12.05 -12.20 -15.62
CA GLU A 170 12.29 -10.97 -16.41
C GLU A 170 11.33 -9.84 -15.99
N PHE A 171 10.04 -10.15 -15.81
CA PHE A 171 9.06 -9.18 -15.34
C PHE A 171 9.39 -8.62 -13.95
N SER A 172 9.69 -9.50 -12.99
CA SER A 172 10.07 -9.13 -11.63
C SER A 172 11.32 -8.26 -11.61
N LEU A 173 12.35 -8.66 -12.36
CA LEU A 173 13.60 -7.92 -12.46
C LEU A 173 13.37 -6.51 -13.03
N ASN A 174 12.62 -6.39 -14.12
CA ASN A 174 12.34 -5.09 -14.74
C ASN A 174 11.57 -4.14 -13.80
N ASN A 175 10.55 -4.64 -13.09
CA ASN A 175 9.78 -3.80 -12.15
C ASN A 175 10.65 -3.33 -10.98
N GLN A 176 11.46 -4.22 -10.40
CA GLN A 176 12.35 -3.89 -9.29
C GLN A 176 13.45 -2.91 -9.71
N GLU A 177 14.03 -3.09 -10.90
CA GLU A 177 14.99 -2.13 -11.47
C GLU A 177 14.36 -0.75 -11.71
N GLU A 178 13.13 -0.71 -12.23
CA GLU A 178 12.40 0.53 -12.46
C GLU A 178 12.13 1.26 -11.13
N ALA A 179 11.59 0.55 -10.14
CA ALA A 179 11.33 1.09 -8.81
C ALA A 179 12.61 1.63 -8.15
N TYR A 180 13.71 0.86 -8.20
CA TYR A 180 15.02 1.31 -7.69
C TYR A 180 15.50 2.60 -8.36
N ARG A 181 15.41 2.68 -9.69
CA ARG A 181 15.82 3.89 -10.44
C ARG A 181 14.95 5.10 -10.11
N GLU A 182 13.65 4.92 -9.90
CA GLU A 182 12.78 5.99 -9.47
C GLU A 182 13.16 6.49 -8.06
N LEU A 183 13.38 5.56 -7.13
CA LEU A 183 13.82 5.87 -5.76
C LEU A 183 15.18 6.60 -5.71
N LEU A 184 16.11 6.29 -6.62
CA LEU A 184 17.38 7.03 -6.75
C LEU A 184 17.19 8.51 -7.14
N THR A 185 16.10 8.83 -7.84
CA THR A 185 15.79 10.20 -8.29
C THR A 185 14.92 10.98 -7.31
N LEU A 186 14.52 10.34 -6.21
CA LEU A 186 13.68 10.95 -5.19
C LEU A 186 14.45 12.08 -4.47
N GLU A 187 13.87 13.28 -4.50
CA GLU A 187 14.35 14.44 -3.77
C GLU A 187 13.86 14.34 -2.31
N ILE A 188 14.79 14.46 -1.35
CA ILE A 188 14.50 14.42 0.08
C ILE A 188 14.68 15.84 0.62
N ASP A 189 13.57 16.57 0.75
CA ASP A 189 13.59 18.00 1.04
C ASP A 189 13.40 18.33 2.53
N ASN A 190 12.85 17.38 3.30
CA ASN A 190 12.53 17.57 4.72
C ASN A 190 12.70 16.28 5.52
N VAL A 191 12.56 16.39 6.84
CA VAL A 191 12.76 15.27 7.76
C VAL A 191 11.73 14.16 7.58
N PHE A 192 10.49 14.48 7.19
CA PHE A 192 9.47 13.47 6.97
C PHE A 192 9.79 12.62 5.75
N ASP A 193 10.20 13.24 4.64
CA ASP A 193 10.62 12.50 3.45
C ASP A 193 11.76 11.53 3.79
N TYR A 194 12.75 11.98 4.56
CA TYR A 194 13.87 11.15 5.03
C TYR A 194 13.40 9.95 5.86
N VAL A 195 12.60 10.20 6.90
CA VAL A 195 12.12 9.13 7.79
C VAL A 195 11.25 8.14 7.03
N LEU A 196 10.41 8.61 6.10
CA LEU A 196 9.54 7.74 5.32
C LEU A 196 10.32 6.81 4.39
N ILE A 197 11.34 7.33 3.70
CA ILE A 197 12.15 6.48 2.83
C ILE A 197 13.03 5.52 3.64
N GLU A 198 13.60 5.99 4.76
CA GLU A 198 14.40 5.17 5.67
C GLU A 198 13.57 4.00 6.24
N GLN A 199 12.39 4.28 6.80
CA GLN A 199 11.52 3.25 7.37
C GLN A 199 10.97 2.28 6.32
N SER A 200 10.65 2.78 5.13
CA SER A 200 10.21 1.93 4.02
C SER A 200 11.33 0.98 3.59
N PHE A 201 12.56 1.49 3.50
CA PHE A 201 13.73 0.68 3.18
C PHE A 201 14.07 -0.32 4.29
N ASP A 202 14.06 0.08 5.56
CA ASP A 202 14.30 -0.84 6.67
C ASP A 202 13.28 -1.98 6.74
N LYS A 203 12.03 -1.71 6.36
CA LYS A 203 10.93 -2.69 6.43
C LYS A 203 10.95 -3.68 5.26
N TRP A 204 11.24 -3.21 4.06
CA TRP A 204 11.10 -4.00 2.82
C TRP A 204 12.45 -4.35 2.18
N ASP A 205 13.54 -3.79 2.68
CA ASP A 205 14.93 -4.02 2.25
C ASP A 205 15.06 -3.87 0.73
N SER A 206 15.41 -4.95 0.04
CA SER A 206 15.69 -5.00 -1.39
C SER A 206 14.45 -5.23 -2.27
N ASP A 207 13.25 -5.24 -1.70
CA ASP A 207 11.99 -5.21 -2.45
C ASP A 207 11.60 -3.75 -2.75
N PHE A 208 12.32 -3.14 -3.70
CA PHE A 208 12.19 -1.71 -4.05
C PHE A 208 10.80 -1.31 -4.53
N ASP A 209 10.04 -2.23 -5.14
CA ASP A 209 8.62 -1.98 -5.47
C ASP A 209 7.80 -1.76 -4.20
N MET A 210 8.03 -2.58 -3.17
CA MET A 210 7.39 -2.42 -1.86
C MET A 210 7.90 -1.20 -1.09
N VAL A 211 9.20 -0.89 -1.17
CA VAL A 211 9.78 0.34 -0.58
C VAL A 211 9.09 1.57 -1.17
N LYS A 212 9.03 1.66 -2.50
CA LYS A 212 8.38 2.76 -3.22
C LYS A 212 6.90 2.87 -2.86
N PHE A 213 6.18 1.75 -2.93
CA PHE A 213 4.76 1.71 -2.57
C PHE A 213 4.51 2.18 -1.14
N ASN A 214 5.30 1.72 -0.17
CA ASN A 214 5.13 2.10 1.23
C ASN A 214 5.45 3.59 1.45
N TYR A 215 6.51 4.10 0.84
CA TYR A 215 6.86 5.51 0.88
C TYR A 215 5.72 6.40 0.34
N GLU A 216 5.22 6.11 -0.86
CA GLU A 216 4.14 6.87 -1.50
C GLU A 216 2.85 6.84 -0.65
N TYR A 217 2.53 5.66 -0.10
CA TYR A 217 1.34 5.48 0.74
C TYR A 217 1.42 6.27 2.05
N GLN A 218 2.59 6.30 2.69
CA GLN A 218 2.80 7.09 3.90
C GLN A 218 2.85 8.60 3.61
N GLN A 219 3.40 9.01 2.45
CA GLN A 219 3.35 10.41 2.01
C GLN A 219 1.90 10.89 1.79
N GLU A 220 1.04 10.08 1.16
CA GLU A 220 -0.38 10.42 0.97
C GLU A 220 -1.06 10.64 2.34
N SER A 221 -0.81 9.73 3.28
CA SER A 221 -1.34 9.83 4.64
C SER A 221 -0.83 11.08 5.36
N LEU A 222 0.45 11.43 5.21
CA LEU A 222 1.03 12.65 5.78
C LEU A 222 0.36 13.92 5.23
N VAL A 223 0.04 13.96 3.93
CA VAL A 223 -0.68 15.10 3.32
C VAL A 223 -2.06 15.28 3.95
N ASP A 224 -2.79 14.18 4.17
CA ASP A 224 -4.11 14.21 4.84
C ASP A 224 -3.97 14.68 6.30
N LEU A 225 -2.94 14.21 7.02
CA LEU A 225 -2.64 14.66 8.38
C LEU A 225 -2.31 16.15 8.45
N TRP A 226 -1.60 16.71 7.46
CA TRP A 226 -1.36 18.16 7.36
C TRP A 226 -2.66 18.94 7.16
N GLU A 227 -3.60 18.43 6.35
CA GLU A 227 -4.91 19.06 6.19
C GLU A 227 -5.71 19.03 7.50
N ILE A 228 -5.72 17.90 8.20
CA ILE A 228 -6.36 17.76 9.51
C ILE A 228 -5.75 18.73 10.52
N ASN A 229 -4.43 18.71 10.69
CA ASN A 229 -3.68 19.54 11.64
C ASN A 229 -3.98 21.04 11.48
N ASN A 230 -4.15 21.52 10.24
CA ASN A 230 -4.49 22.92 9.95
C ASN A 230 -5.97 23.28 10.17
N ASN A 231 -6.84 22.29 10.36
CA ASN A 231 -8.29 22.46 10.44
C ASN A 231 -8.92 21.91 11.72
N LEU A 232 -8.12 21.55 12.73
CA LEU A 232 -8.60 21.12 14.05
C LEU A 232 -9.58 22.15 14.62
N ALA A 233 -10.80 21.72 14.94
CA ALA A 233 -11.89 22.62 15.27
C ALA A 233 -11.89 23.04 16.74
N ASP A 234 -11.48 22.15 17.64
CA ASP A 234 -11.42 22.38 19.08
C ASP A 234 -10.40 21.48 19.80
N GLU A 235 -10.22 21.74 21.09
CA GLU A 235 -9.25 21.07 21.98
C GLU A 235 -9.43 19.55 22.02
N ASN A 236 -10.65 19.01 21.86
CA ASN A 236 -10.83 17.55 21.89
C ASN A 236 -10.33 16.89 20.60
N GLU A 237 -10.51 17.54 19.44
CA GLU A 237 -9.96 17.03 18.18
C GLU A 237 -8.43 17.07 18.22
N GLU A 238 -7.87 18.13 18.79
CA GLU A 238 -6.42 18.28 19.00
C GLU A 238 -5.87 17.19 19.94
N ASP A 239 -6.52 16.94 21.08
CA ASP A 239 -6.13 15.89 22.02
C ASP A 239 -6.16 14.50 21.37
N ILE A 240 -7.20 14.19 20.58
CA ILE A 240 -7.30 12.92 19.85
C ILE A 240 -6.18 12.79 18.82
N PHE A 241 -5.84 13.88 18.14
CA PHE A 241 -4.77 13.90 17.15
C PHE A 241 -3.39 13.70 17.78
N ILE A 242 -3.12 14.38 18.90
CA ILE A 242 -1.90 14.20 19.69
C ILE A 242 -1.79 12.75 20.17
N GLU A 243 -2.86 12.17 20.73
CA GLU A 243 -2.84 10.76 21.18
C GLU A 243 -2.52 9.81 20.03
N ALA A 244 -3.06 10.05 18.83
CA ALA A 244 -2.77 9.24 17.65
C ALA A 244 -1.29 9.33 17.23
N ILE A 245 -0.70 10.54 17.23
CA ILE A 245 0.72 10.76 16.95
C ILE A 245 1.59 10.10 18.01
N ASP A 246 1.28 10.28 19.30
CA ASP A 246 2.06 9.71 20.40
C ASP A 246 2.06 8.18 20.36
N HIS A 247 0.94 7.57 19.95
CA HIS A 247 0.81 6.12 19.91
C HIS A 247 1.47 5.48 18.68
N TRP A 248 1.33 6.09 17.50
CA TRP A 248 1.78 5.48 16.23
C TRP A 248 3.04 6.12 15.65
N GLY A 249 3.49 7.26 16.20
CA GLY A 249 4.67 7.97 15.76
C GLY A 249 4.60 8.36 14.29
N THR A 250 5.57 7.88 13.50
CA THR A 250 5.72 8.21 12.08
C THR A 250 4.99 7.24 11.15
N ASN A 251 4.20 6.31 11.69
CA ASN A 251 3.35 5.44 10.89
C ASN A 251 2.05 6.18 10.54
N PHE A 252 2.15 7.12 9.61
CA PHE A 252 1.13 8.13 9.32
C PHE A 252 -0.21 7.56 8.88
N ASP A 253 -0.24 6.44 8.16
CA ASP A 253 -1.48 5.74 7.84
C ASP A 253 -2.22 5.28 9.11
N MET A 254 -1.47 4.79 10.11
CA MET A 254 -2.03 4.36 11.39
C MET A 254 -2.41 5.55 12.28
N VAL A 255 -1.65 6.65 12.25
CA VAL A 255 -2.03 7.91 12.90
C VAL A 255 -3.36 8.40 12.33
N LEU A 256 -3.49 8.46 11.00
CA LEU A 256 -4.71 8.89 10.31
C LEU A 256 -5.90 8.01 10.66
N PHE A 257 -5.73 6.69 10.56
CA PHE A 257 -6.76 5.72 10.91
C PHE A 257 -7.22 5.87 12.37
N ARG A 258 -6.28 5.99 13.31
CA ARG A 258 -6.58 6.13 14.74
C ARG A 258 -7.34 7.43 15.02
N TYR A 259 -6.90 8.54 14.43
CA TYR A 259 -7.57 9.82 14.57
C TYR A 259 -9.02 9.76 14.07
N GLU A 260 -9.25 9.25 12.86
CA GLU A 260 -10.60 9.15 12.28
C GLU A 260 -11.53 8.26 13.11
N ASP A 261 -11.04 7.11 13.58
CA ASP A 261 -11.81 6.17 14.42
C ASP A 261 -12.21 6.78 15.77
N GLN A 262 -11.28 7.49 16.43
CA GLN A 262 -11.54 8.12 17.71
C GLN A 262 -12.45 9.35 17.56
N LEU A 263 -12.28 10.16 16.52
CA LEU A 263 -13.15 11.30 16.23
C LEU A 263 -14.58 10.84 15.95
N GLU A 264 -14.77 9.81 15.12
CA GLU A 264 -16.10 9.22 14.87
C GLU A 264 -16.74 8.73 16.19
N SER A 265 -15.95 8.08 17.04
CA SER A 265 -16.42 7.59 18.35
C SER A 265 -16.85 8.73 19.27
N PHE A 266 -16.08 9.81 19.32
CA PHE A 266 -16.37 11.02 20.10
C PHE A 266 -17.67 11.71 19.64
N ASP A 267 -17.84 11.91 18.33
CA ASP A 267 -19.05 12.49 17.74
C ASP A 267 -20.30 11.64 18.03
N ASN A 268 -20.16 10.32 17.97
CA ASN A 268 -21.23 9.39 18.29
C ASN A 268 -21.66 9.45 19.77
N LEU A 269 -20.74 9.76 20.68
CA LEU A 269 -21.07 9.95 22.11
C LEU A 269 -21.73 11.31 22.37
N ASN A 270 -21.23 12.37 21.74
CA ASN A 270 -21.74 13.73 21.94
C ASN A 270 -23.12 13.92 21.31
N SER A 271 -23.39 13.31 20.16
CA SER A 271 -24.71 13.34 19.51
C SER A 271 -25.81 12.63 20.30
N ARG A 272 -25.44 11.75 21.25
CA ARG A 272 -26.38 11.02 22.13
C ARG A 272 -26.69 11.74 23.44
N SER A 273 -25.92 12.77 23.80
CA SER A 273 -26.15 13.54 25.01
C SER A 273 -27.24 14.60 24.75
N PRO A 274 -28.42 14.50 25.41
CA PRO A 274 -29.57 15.39 25.18
C PRO A 274 -29.45 16.77 25.84
#